data_AF-A0A974ZP07-F1
#
_entry.id   AF-A0A974ZP07-F1
#
_cell.length_a   1.000
_cell.length_b   1.000
_cell.length_c   1.000
_cell.angle_alpha   90.00
_cell.angle_beta   90.00
_cell.angle_gamma   90.00
#
_symmetry.space_group_name_H-M   'P 1'
#
loop_
_entity.id
_entity.type
_entity.pdbx_description
1 polymer ?
#
loop_
_entity_poly.entity_id
_entity_poly.type
_entity_poly.pdbx_seq_one_letter_code
_entity_poly.pdbx_strand_id
1 'polypeptide(L)' 'MALTVEQIEEEVLSLPSEARALLADRLVESLDPAEDGIAKSLWIAEARKRRDEVRSGLVTPILR' A
#
# COMPACT_ATOMS: atom_id res chain seq x y z
N MET A 1 10.17 -5.41 28.09
CA MET A 1 11.38 -5.18 27.27
C MET A 1 10.97 -5.34 25.83
N ALA A 2 11.31 -4.39 24.96
CA ALA A 2 11.05 -4.52 23.52
C ALA A 2 12.24 -5.24 22.87
N LEU A 3 11.97 -6.16 21.96
CA LEU A 3 12.99 -6.76 21.09
C LEU A 3 13.51 -5.69 20.13
N THR A 4 14.81 -5.71 19.82
CA THR A 4 15.36 -4.85 18.76
C THR A 4 14.99 -5.39 17.38
N VAL A 5 15.11 -4.55 16.35
CA VAL A 5 14.83 -4.97 14.97
C VAL A 5 15.76 -6.11 14.55
N GLU A 6 17.02 -6.02 14.95
CA GLU A 6 18.06 -7.02 14.64
C GLU A 6 17.74 -8.38 15.28
N GLN A 7 17.23 -8.38 16.52
CA GLN A 7 16.80 -9.60 17.20
C GLN A 7 15.59 -10.24 16.51
N ILE A 8 14.65 -9.42 16.01
CA ILE A 8 13.48 -9.91 15.27
C ILE A 8 13.92 -10.45 13.91
N GLU A 9 14.84 -9.77 13.23
CA GLU A 9 15.39 -10.20 11.94
C GLU A 9 16.08 -11.57 12.05
N GLU A 10 16.94 -11.74 13.06
CA GLU A 10 17.64 -13.01 13.31
C GLU A 10 16.65 -14.18 13.48
N GLU A 11 15.63 -14.00 14.33
CA GLU A 11 14.59 -14.99 14.55
C GLU A 11 13.78 -15.28 13.28
N VAL A 12 13.40 -14.26 12.50
CA VAL A 12 12.64 -14.43 11.25
C VAL A 12 13.48 -15.15 10.20
N LEU A 13 14.77 -14.83 10.06
CA LEU A 13 15.66 -15.49 9.10
C LEU A 13 15.92 -16.96 9.45
N SER A 14 15.79 -17.35 10.71
CA SER A 14 15.91 -18.75 11.15
C SER A 14 14.74 -19.65 10.70
N LEU A 15 13.60 -19.06 10.32
CA LEU A 15 12.39 -19.80 9.95
C LEU A 15 12.50 -20.45 8.55
N PRO A 16 11.72 -21.50 8.26
CA PRO A 16 11.55 -22.01 6.90
C PRO A 16 11.06 -20.93 5.92
N SER A 17 11.36 -21.10 4.64
CA SER A 17 11.05 -20.12 3.58
C SER A 17 9.57 -19.73 3.51
N GLU A 18 8.67 -20.70 3.68
CA GLU A 18 7.23 -20.51 3.60
C GLU A 18 6.71 -19.64 4.75
N ALA A 19 7.26 -19.81 5.96
CA ALA A 19 6.91 -19.01 7.12
C ALA A 19 7.41 -17.57 6.98
N ARG A 20 8.61 -17.38 6.39
CA ARG A 20 9.13 -16.04 6.08
C ARG A 20 8.28 -15.32 5.03
N ALA A 21 7.84 -16.02 3.99
CA ALA A 21 6.95 -15.47 2.97
C ALA A 21 5.63 -14.99 3.59
N LEU A 22 5.00 -15.82 4.44
CA LEU A 22 3.79 -15.45 5.16
C LEU A 22 3.99 -14.20 6.04
N LEU A 23 5.11 -14.11 6.75
CA LEU A 23 5.41 -12.93 7.58
C LEU A 23 5.66 -11.68 6.73
N ALA A 24 6.34 -11.82 5.59
CA ALA A 24 6.54 -10.71 4.66
C ALA A 24 5.20 -10.17 4.15
N ASP A 25 4.27 -11.04 3.75
CA ASP A 25 2.92 -10.63 3.31
C ASP A 25 2.19 -9.85 4.41
N ARG A 26 2.19 -10.36 5.66
CA ARG A 26 1.53 -9.69 6.79
C ARG A 26 2.19 -8.36 7.17
N LEU A 27 3.51 -8.27 7.06
CA LEU A 27 4.23 -7.01 7.28
C LEU A 27 3.85 -6.00 6.21
N VAL A 28 3.81 -6.39 4.94
CA VAL A 28 3.35 -5.52 3.84
C VAL A 28 1.89 -5.09 4.04
N GLU A 29 1.00 -5.98 4.46
CA GLU A 29 -0.38 -5.64 4.83
C GLU A 29 -0.44 -4.67 6.02
N SER A 30 0.47 -4.79 7.00
CA SER A 30 0.54 -3.84 8.12
C SER A 30 1.10 -2.47 7.73
N LEU A 31 1.84 -2.41 6.61
CA LEU A 31 2.30 -1.19 5.97
C LEU A 31 1.21 -0.58 5.07
N ASP A 32 0.06 -1.25 4.89
CA ASP A 32 -1.11 -0.63 4.28
C ASP A 32 -1.38 0.62 5.11
N PRO A 33 -1.29 1.83 4.51
CA PRO A 33 -1.38 3.07 5.25
C PRO A 33 -2.75 3.12 5.92
N ALA A 34 -2.80 2.68 7.18
CA ALA A 34 -3.78 3.10 8.13
C ALA A 34 -3.67 4.64 8.14
N GLU A 35 -4.51 5.26 7.31
CA GLU A 35 -4.74 6.69 7.26
C GLU A 35 -3.54 7.56 6.87
N ASP A 36 -2.84 7.25 5.78
CA ASP A 36 -2.09 8.32 5.11
C ASP A 36 -3.12 9.21 4.37
N GLY A 37 -3.81 10.06 5.15
CA GLY A 37 -4.87 10.94 4.69
C GLY A 37 -4.42 11.83 3.52
N ILE A 38 -3.11 12.06 3.42
CA ILE A 38 -2.45 12.70 2.27
C ILE A 38 -2.59 11.84 1.02
N ALA A 39 -2.18 10.57 1.04
CA ALA A 39 -2.34 9.68 -0.12
C ALA A 39 -3.81 9.54 -0.52
N LYS A 40 -4.71 9.33 0.45
CA LYS A 40 -6.17 9.23 0.19
C LYS A 40 -6.74 10.52 -0.41
N SER A 41 -6.35 11.69 0.12
CA SER A 41 -6.81 12.98 -0.40
C SER A 41 -6.28 13.27 -1.80
N LEU A 42 -5.02 12.93 -2.09
CA LEU A 42 -4.43 13.04 -3.42
C LEU A 42 -5.15 12.13 -4.44
N TRP A 43 -5.47 10.89 -4.06
CA TRP A 43 -6.25 9.98 -4.90
C TRP A 43 -7.68 10.50 -5.15
N ILE A 44 -8.35 11.04 -4.12
CA ILE A 44 -9.68 11.65 -4.27
C ILE A 44 -9.61 12.87 -5.20
N ALA A 45 -8.59 13.72 -5.05
CA ALA A 45 -8.39 14.90 -5.89
C ALA A 45 -8.17 14.51 -7.36
N GLU A 46 -7.29 13.54 -7.62
CA GLU A 46 -7.01 13.05 -8.97
C GLU A 46 -8.24 12.37 -9.60
N ALA A 47 -8.99 11.57 -8.82
CA ALA A 47 -10.23 10.95 -9.30
C ALA A 47 -11.29 11.99 -9.69
N ARG A 48 -11.44 13.08 -8.91
CA ARG A 48 -12.33 14.19 -9.24
C ARG A 48 -11.89 14.92 -10.50
N LYS A 49 -10.61 15.25 -10.59
CA LYS A 49 -10.02 15.91 -11.76
C LYS A 49 -10.30 15.12 -13.04
N ARG A 50 -9.97 13.82 -13.06
CA ARG A 50 -10.19 12.97 -14.25
C ARG A 50 -11.65 12.86 -14.64
N ARG A 51 -12.55 12.72 -13.66
CA ARG A 51 -14.00 12.71 -13.92
C ARG A 51 -14.45 14.00 -14.59
N ASP A 52 -13.95 15.15 -14.13
CA ASP A 52 -14.34 16.46 -14.65
C ASP A 52 -13.73 16.71 -16.04
N GLU A 53 -12.50 16.24 -16.31
CA GLU A 53 -11.89 16.21 -17.64
C GLU A 53 -12.70 15.38 -18.65
N VAL A 54 -13.20 14.20 -18.22
CA VAL A 54 -14.09 13.38 -19.07
C VAL A 54 -15.42 14.08 -19.31
N ARG A 55 -16.05 14.66 -18.27
CA ARG A 55 -17.35 15.34 -18.39
C ARG A 55 -17.30 16.61 -19.22
N SER A 56 -16.18 17.33 -19.17
CA SER A 56 -15.94 18.51 -20.00
C SER A 56 -15.55 18.17 -21.44
N GLY A 57 -15.31 16.90 -21.75
CA GLY A 57 -14.86 16.47 -23.08
C GLY A 57 -13.38 16.75 -23.35
N LEU A 58 -12.61 17.19 -22.35
CA LEU A 58 -11.16 17.38 -22.46
C LEU A 58 -10.42 16.05 -22.68
N VAL A 59 -10.97 14.96 -22.14
CA VAL A 59 -10.38 13.61 -22.23
C VAL A 59 -11.43 12.61 -22.70
N THR A 60 -11.05 11.74 -23.65
CA THR A 60 -11.88 10.61 -24.10
C THR A 60 -11.58 9.37 -23.24
N PRO A 61 -12.57 8.79 -22.55
CA PRO A 61 -12.36 7.59 -21.77
C PRO A 61 -12.11 6.37 -22.68
N ILE A 62 -11.29 5.43 -22.21
CA ILE A 62 -11.10 4.15 -22.88
C ILE A 62 -12.32 3.27 -22.58
N LEU A 63 -13.07 2.89 -23.61
CA LEU A 63 -14.14 1.90 -23.51
C LEU A 63 -13.52 0.51 -23.63
N ARG A 64 -13.86 -0.38 -22.70
CA ARG A 64 -13.45 -1.80 -22.73
C ARG A 64 -14.52 -2.65 -23.39
#